data_AF-A0A4V2Y1Y1-F1
#
_entry.id   AF-A0A4V2Y1Y1-F1
#
_cell.length_a   1.000
_cell.length_b   1.000
_cell.length_c   1.000
_cell.angle_alpha   90.00
_cell.angle_beta   90.00
_cell.angle_gamma   90.00
#
_symmetry.space_group_name_H-M   'P 1'
#
loop_
_entity.id
_entity.type
_entity.pdbx_description
1 polymer ?
#
loop_
_entity_poly.entity_id
_entity_poly.type
_entity_poly.pdbx_seq_one_letter_code
_entity_poly.pdbx_strand_id
1 'polypeptide(L)'
;MTVDWLPAEPTALFGDGATASFAYEVLTVDVPPAAWTDALTAARDELGCTFFDWLSAVDEPGTGFRICAHVVALGAPPRRLLLRTTVPHEGAALATATGVYAGAAWHERETHEMFGVDFPGHPGLEPLLLPESFEGHPLRKDFVLAARVVKAWPGAKEPGESGHGGPRRRQMLPPGVPDPNEWGPLAGTPVS
;
A
#
# COMPACT_ATOMS: atom_id res chain seq x y z
N MET A 1 22.91 -19.98 -3.02
CA MET A 1 22.07 -20.84 -3.86
C MET A 1 21.14 -19.95 -4.67
N THR A 2 21.06 -20.14 -6.00
CA THR A 2 20.12 -19.39 -6.85
C THR A 2 18.68 -19.68 -6.42
N VAL A 3 17.91 -18.62 -6.12
CA VAL A 3 16.48 -18.72 -5.75
C VAL A 3 15.66 -18.62 -7.03
N ASP A 4 14.88 -19.67 -7.32
CA ASP A 4 13.98 -19.72 -8.47
C ASP A 4 14.70 -19.43 -9.80
N TRP A 5 14.31 -18.41 -10.59
CA TRP A 5 14.91 -18.11 -11.89
C TRP A 5 16.03 -17.05 -11.83
N LEU A 6 16.49 -16.67 -10.64
CA LEU A 6 17.61 -15.72 -10.51
C LEU A 6 18.92 -16.32 -11.02
N PRO A 7 19.68 -15.60 -11.86
CA PRO A 7 20.95 -16.08 -12.40
C PRO A 7 22.11 -16.05 -11.39
N ALA A 8 21.94 -15.34 -10.26
CA ALA A 8 22.93 -15.22 -9.20
C ALA A 8 22.24 -14.99 -7.84
N GLU A 9 23.03 -14.90 -6.77
CA GLU A 9 22.49 -14.58 -5.44
C GLU A 9 21.81 -13.21 -5.42
N PRO A 10 20.75 -13.02 -4.62
CA PRO A 10 20.03 -11.75 -4.56
C PRO A 10 20.93 -10.57 -4.22
N THR A 11 21.89 -10.74 -3.32
CA THR A 11 22.82 -9.66 -2.94
C THR A 11 23.78 -9.26 -4.05
N ALA A 12 24.12 -10.18 -4.96
CA ALA A 12 24.95 -9.88 -6.10
C ALA A 12 24.20 -9.10 -7.18
N LEU A 13 22.89 -9.35 -7.33
CA LEU A 13 22.04 -8.71 -8.36
C LEU A 13 21.41 -7.40 -7.88
N PHE A 14 20.98 -7.34 -6.63
CA PHE A 14 20.16 -6.25 -6.09
C PHE A 14 20.83 -5.48 -4.95
N GLY A 15 22.09 -5.80 -4.64
CA GLY A 15 22.89 -5.13 -3.62
C GLY A 15 22.78 -5.72 -2.21
N ASP A 16 23.63 -5.23 -1.31
CA ASP A 16 23.72 -5.71 0.07
C ASP A 16 22.37 -5.55 0.80
N GLY A 17 22.00 -6.59 1.55
CA GLY A 17 20.74 -6.64 2.28
C GLY A 17 19.54 -7.13 1.45
N ALA A 18 19.71 -7.39 0.15
CA ALA A 18 18.68 -8.02 -0.66
C ALA A 18 18.41 -9.47 -0.21
N THR A 19 17.13 -9.82 -0.09
CA THR A 19 16.69 -11.19 0.18
C THR A 19 15.65 -11.62 -0.84
N ALA A 20 15.64 -12.91 -1.20
CA ALA A 20 14.68 -13.43 -2.17
C ALA A 20 13.95 -14.65 -1.61
N SER A 21 12.68 -14.75 -1.99
CA SER A 21 11.85 -15.92 -1.74
C SER A 21 10.96 -16.19 -2.95
N PHE A 22 10.59 -17.46 -3.14
CA PHE A 22 9.69 -17.86 -4.21
C PHE A 22 8.50 -18.60 -3.61
N ALA A 23 7.30 -18.09 -3.86
CA ALA A 23 6.05 -18.67 -3.41
C ALA A 23 4.95 -18.32 -4.42
N TYR A 24 4.00 -19.24 -4.60
CA TYR A 24 2.84 -19.04 -5.47
C TYR A 24 3.20 -18.52 -6.88
N GLU A 25 4.25 -19.07 -7.48
CA GLU A 25 4.75 -18.71 -8.82
C GLU A 25 5.25 -17.26 -8.96
N VAL A 26 5.54 -16.59 -7.85
CA VAL A 26 6.06 -15.22 -7.83
C VAL A 26 7.38 -15.19 -7.08
N LEU A 27 8.43 -14.72 -7.77
CA LEU A 27 9.67 -14.35 -7.13
C LEU A 27 9.46 -13.03 -6.39
N THR A 28 9.73 -13.00 -5.11
CA THR A 28 9.66 -11.80 -4.28
C THR A 28 11.05 -11.46 -3.79
N VAL A 29 11.47 -10.21 -4.01
CA VAL A 29 12.76 -9.71 -3.57
C VAL A 29 12.52 -8.50 -2.67
N ASP A 30 13.02 -8.57 -1.44
CA ASP A 30 13.02 -7.44 -0.52
C ASP A 30 14.41 -6.78 -0.55
N VAL A 31 14.45 -5.46 -0.72
CA VAL A 31 15.68 -4.65 -0.75
C VAL A 31 15.62 -3.49 0.23
N PRO A 32 16.77 -3.01 0.74
CA PRO A 32 16.82 -1.73 1.46
C PRO A 32 16.34 -0.56 0.59
N PRO A 33 15.72 0.50 1.16
CA PRO A 33 15.23 1.64 0.38
C PRO A 33 16.31 2.31 -0.49
N ALA A 34 17.55 2.32 0.00
CA ALA A 34 18.70 2.88 -0.73
C ALA A 34 19.03 2.12 -2.03
N ALA A 35 18.68 0.83 -2.12
CA ALA A 35 18.92 0.00 -3.30
C ALA A 35 17.72 -0.03 -4.26
N TRP A 36 16.62 0.67 -3.94
CA TRP A 36 15.35 0.56 -4.68
C TRP A 36 15.48 0.78 -6.19
N THR A 37 16.03 1.93 -6.60
CA THR A 37 16.14 2.30 -8.01
C THR A 37 17.13 1.43 -8.76
N ASP A 38 18.24 1.07 -8.12
CA ASP A 38 19.25 0.17 -8.70
C ASP A 38 18.68 -1.24 -8.89
N ALA A 39 17.92 -1.74 -7.91
CA ALA A 39 17.28 -3.04 -7.99
C ALA A 39 16.19 -3.10 -9.08
N LEU A 40 15.40 -2.03 -9.24
CA LEU A 40 14.45 -1.90 -10.36
C LEU A 40 15.17 -1.89 -11.71
N THR A 41 16.33 -1.23 -11.78
CA THR A 41 17.16 -1.15 -12.99
C THR A 41 17.75 -2.53 -13.32
N ALA A 42 18.31 -3.24 -12.35
CA ALA A 42 18.81 -4.60 -12.51
C ALA A 42 17.69 -5.57 -12.94
N ALA A 43 16.50 -5.45 -12.35
CA ALA A 43 15.33 -6.22 -12.79
C ALA A 43 14.99 -5.97 -14.28
N ARG A 44 15.05 -4.72 -14.73
CA ARG A 44 14.78 -4.37 -16.13
C ARG A 44 15.87 -4.92 -17.06
N ASP A 45 17.12 -4.61 -16.74
CA ASP A 45 18.25 -4.71 -17.67
C ASP A 45 18.92 -6.10 -17.63
N GLU A 46 19.00 -6.74 -16.46
CA GLU A 46 19.63 -8.06 -16.31
C GLU A 46 18.61 -9.19 -16.36
N LEU A 47 17.42 -8.98 -15.79
CA LEU A 47 16.38 -10.02 -15.70
C LEU A 47 15.37 -9.95 -16.84
N GLY A 48 15.36 -8.84 -17.59
CA GLY A 48 14.47 -8.62 -18.73
C GLY A 48 13.03 -8.27 -18.32
N CYS A 49 12.81 -7.82 -17.08
CA CYS A 49 11.50 -7.41 -16.58
C CYS A 49 11.05 -6.08 -17.19
N THR A 50 10.81 -6.05 -18.50
CA THR A 50 10.50 -4.83 -19.27
C THR A 50 9.05 -4.37 -19.15
N PHE A 51 8.16 -5.22 -18.63
CA PHE A 51 6.77 -4.86 -18.41
C PHE A 51 6.54 -4.47 -16.95
N PHE A 52 6.21 -3.20 -16.73
CA PHE A 52 5.74 -2.70 -15.45
C PHE A 52 4.23 -2.93 -15.33
N ASP A 53 3.80 -3.64 -14.29
CA ASP A 53 2.40 -4.00 -14.07
C ASP A 53 1.73 -3.02 -13.11
N TRP A 54 2.21 -2.94 -11.86
CA TRP A 54 1.67 -2.02 -10.85
C TRP A 54 2.69 -1.69 -9.76
N LEU A 55 2.47 -0.57 -9.06
CA LEU A 55 3.15 -0.20 -7.81
C LEU A 55 2.11 0.25 -6.77
N SER A 56 2.29 -0.16 -5.52
CA SER A 56 1.45 0.28 -4.41
C SER A 56 2.17 0.14 -3.07
N ALA A 57 1.50 0.45 -1.97
CA ALA A 57 2.01 0.29 -0.62
C ALA A 57 1.10 -0.60 0.24
N VAL A 58 1.68 -1.15 1.31
CA VAL A 58 0.95 -1.79 2.41
C VAL A 58 1.37 -1.11 3.71
N ASP A 59 0.40 -0.64 4.48
CA ASP A 59 0.64 -0.15 5.84
C ASP A 59 0.84 -1.33 6.81
N GLU A 60 2.06 -1.49 7.31
CA GLU A 60 2.46 -2.50 8.29
C GLU A 60 2.67 -1.84 9.67
N PRO A 61 1.69 -1.95 10.60
CA PRO A 61 1.77 -1.31 11.91
C PRO A 61 3.03 -1.73 12.66
N GLY A 62 3.77 -0.73 13.16
CA GLY A 62 5.02 -0.94 13.89
C GLY A 62 6.26 -1.18 13.01
N THR A 63 6.10 -1.26 11.69
CA THR A 63 7.20 -1.49 10.74
C THR A 63 7.38 -0.30 9.78
N GLY A 64 6.31 0.15 9.13
CA GLY A 64 6.38 1.18 8.09
C GLY A 64 5.40 0.94 6.95
N PHE A 65 5.62 1.64 5.84
CA PHE A 65 4.96 1.36 4.57
C PHE A 65 5.84 0.41 3.75
N ARG A 66 5.32 -0.78 3.45
CA ARG A 66 5.95 -1.69 2.48
C ARG A 66 5.54 -1.27 1.07
N ILE A 67 6.47 -0.68 0.33
CA ILE A 67 6.29 -0.33 -1.08
C ILE A 67 6.58 -1.57 -1.93
N CYS A 68 5.73 -1.83 -2.90
CA CYS A 68 5.78 -3.01 -3.76
C CYS A 68 5.68 -2.57 -5.22
N ALA A 69 6.57 -3.09 -6.07
CA ALA A 69 6.48 -2.97 -7.53
C ALA A 69 6.44 -4.36 -8.15
N HIS A 70 5.42 -4.62 -8.96
CA HIS A 70 5.30 -5.86 -9.72
C HIS A 70 5.75 -5.61 -11.16
N VAL A 71 6.79 -6.34 -11.57
CA VAL A 71 7.40 -6.24 -12.90
C VAL A 71 7.54 -7.62 -13.52
N VAL A 72 7.47 -7.70 -14.85
CA VAL A 72 7.31 -8.96 -15.58
C VAL A 72 8.28 -9.04 -16.75
N ALA A 73 8.97 -10.16 -16.87
CA ALA A 73 9.68 -10.54 -18.07
C ALA A 73 8.72 -11.32 -18.99
N LEU A 74 8.41 -10.76 -20.17
CA LEU A 74 7.36 -11.23 -21.10
C LEU A 74 7.72 -12.50 -21.91
N GLY A 75 8.59 -13.37 -21.38
CA GLY A 75 8.88 -14.66 -22.01
C GLY A 75 7.66 -15.58 -22.10
N ALA A 76 7.86 -16.77 -22.66
CA ALA A 76 6.85 -17.84 -22.68
C ALA A 76 7.39 -19.06 -21.90
N PRO A 77 6.98 -19.28 -20.64
CA PRO A 77 6.01 -18.50 -19.85
C PRO A 77 6.57 -17.17 -19.30
N PRO A 78 5.71 -16.20 -18.95
CA PRO A 78 6.16 -14.96 -18.35
C PRO A 78 6.70 -15.21 -16.94
N ARG A 79 7.77 -14.49 -16.57
CA ARG A 79 8.37 -14.56 -15.24
C ARG A 79 8.05 -13.29 -14.47
N ARG A 80 7.52 -13.45 -13.25
CA ARG A 80 7.00 -12.36 -12.41
C ARG A 80 7.94 -12.09 -11.24
N LEU A 81 8.20 -10.82 -11.00
CA LEU A 81 8.99 -10.34 -9.88
C LEU A 81 8.17 -9.30 -9.10
N LEU A 82 8.03 -9.54 -7.80
CA LEU A 82 7.55 -8.56 -6.84
C LEU A 82 8.76 -8.00 -6.08
N LEU A 83 9.21 -6.80 -6.45
CA LEU A 83 10.25 -6.08 -5.73
C LEU A 83 9.61 -5.26 -4.60
N ARG A 84 10.16 -5.36 -3.39
CA ARG A 84 9.60 -4.71 -2.21
C ARG A 84 10.69 -3.97 -1.44
N THR A 85 10.28 -2.90 -0.78
CA THR A 85 11.08 -2.20 0.20
C THR A 85 10.19 -1.64 1.30
N THR A 86 10.75 -1.28 2.45
CA THR A 86 9.98 -0.70 3.55
C THR A 86 10.57 0.63 3.97
N VAL A 87 9.73 1.66 4.00
CA VAL A 87 10.07 3.00 4.49
C VAL A 87 9.35 3.27 5.83
N PRO A 88 9.93 4.04 6.74
CA PRO A 88 9.28 4.37 8.00
C PRO A 88 7.99 5.17 7.76
N HIS A 89 7.03 5.11 8.69
CA HIS A 89 5.82 5.94 8.66
C HIS A 89 6.16 7.43 8.78
N GLU A 90 7.08 7.77 9.69
CA GLU A 90 7.57 9.13 9.88
C GLU A 90 8.49 9.51 8.73
N GLY A 91 8.16 10.60 8.02
CA GLY A 91 8.96 11.07 6.88
C GLY A 91 9.02 10.05 5.74
N ALA A 92 7.94 9.30 5.52
CA ALA A 92 7.86 8.25 4.50
C ALA A 92 8.21 8.80 3.10
N ALA A 93 9.40 8.46 2.61
CA ALA A 93 9.88 8.88 1.31
C ALA A 93 10.69 7.77 0.62
N LEU A 94 10.53 7.63 -0.69
CA LEU A 94 11.27 6.66 -1.50
C LEU A 94 11.63 7.27 -2.86
N ALA A 95 12.84 7.04 -3.36
CA ALA A 95 13.23 7.54 -4.68
C ALA A 95 12.25 7.08 -5.78
N THR A 96 11.87 7.99 -6.68
CA THR A 96 10.94 7.66 -7.78
C THR A 96 11.49 6.55 -8.69
N ALA A 97 10.62 5.62 -9.07
CA ALA A 97 10.84 4.59 -10.06
C ALA A 97 10.60 5.09 -11.49
N THR A 98 10.11 6.32 -11.69
CA THR A 98 9.78 6.88 -13.02
C THR A 98 10.97 6.94 -13.97
N GLY A 99 12.20 7.09 -13.45
CA GLY A 99 13.42 7.02 -14.25
C GLY A 99 13.72 5.63 -14.81
N VAL A 100 13.12 4.58 -14.24
CA VAL A 100 13.29 3.19 -14.69
C VAL A 100 12.09 2.74 -15.51
N TYR A 101 10.88 2.98 -15.00
CA TYR A 101 9.60 2.62 -15.62
C TYR A 101 8.67 3.84 -15.67
N ALA A 102 8.40 4.36 -16.87
CA ALA A 102 7.50 5.50 -17.05
C ALA A 102 6.07 5.25 -16.48
N GLY A 103 5.61 3.99 -16.52
CA GLY A 103 4.31 3.58 -15.95
C GLY A 103 4.18 3.76 -14.43
N ALA A 104 5.31 3.90 -13.71
CA ALA A 104 5.31 4.15 -12.28
C ALA A 104 4.69 5.51 -11.92
N ALA A 105 4.69 6.48 -12.83
CA ALA A 105 4.26 7.85 -12.51
C ALA A 105 2.82 7.93 -11.96
N TRP A 106 1.89 7.18 -12.55
CA TRP A 106 0.50 7.15 -12.08
C TRP A 106 0.38 6.44 -10.72
N HIS A 107 1.09 5.33 -10.56
CA HIS A 107 1.04 4.50 -9.36
C HIS A 107 1.72 5.17 -8.15
N GLU A 108 2.78 5.94 -8.37
CA GLU A 108 3.41 6.75 -7.32
C GLU A 108 2.51 7.89 -6.86
N ARG A 109 1.77 8.54 -7.77
CA ARG A 109 0.75 9.54 -7.41
C ARG A 109 -0.38 8.93 -6.59
N GLU A 110 -0.92 7.79 -7.03
CA GLU A 110 -1.94 7.06 -6.28
C GLU A 110 -1.41 6.65 -4.89
N THR A 111 -0.20 6.10 -4.82
CA THR A 111 0.42 5.67 -3.56
C THR A 111 0.66 6.87 -2.63
N HIS A 112 1.11 7.99 -3.17
CA HIS A 112 1.27 9.23 -2.43
C HIS A 112 -0.06 9.73 -1.87
N GLU A 113 -1.11 9.76 -2.67
CA GLU A 113 -2.42 10.23 -2.23
C GLU A 113 -3.06 9.29 -1.20
N MET A 114 -2.97 7.97 -1.42
CA MET A 114 -3.62 6.96 -0.58
C MET A 114 -2.89 6.67 0.74
N PHE A 115 -1.56 6.77 0.75
CA PHE A 115 -0.70 6.40 1.88
C PHE A 115 0.19 7.55 2.37
N GLY A 116 0.24 8.69 1.70
CA GLY A 116 1.08 9.83 2.08
C GLY A 116 2.58 9.52 2.06
N VAL A 117 3.02 8.74 1.07
CA VAL A 117 4.43 8.44 0.81
C VAL A 117 4.95 9.41 -0.24
N ASP A 118 6.06 10.09 0.03
CA ASP A 118 6.69 11.00 -0.93
C ASP A 118 7.61 10.25 -1.91
N PHE A 119 7.69 10.75 -3.15
CA PHE A 119 8.57 10.21 -4.18
C PHE A 119 9.51 11.30 -4.72
N PRO A 120 10.65 11.58 -4.05
CA PRO A 120 11.61 12.57 -4.53
C PRO A 120 12.07 12.31 -5.97
N GLY A 121 12.06 13.36 -6.79
CA GLY A 121 12.39 13.30 -8.21
C GLY A 121 11.21 12.98 -9.14
N HIS A 122 10.02 12.67 -8.60
CA HIS A 122 8.83 12.44 -9.41
C HIS A 122 8.42 13.72 -10.19
N PRO A 123 8.13 13.65 -11.49
CA PRO A 123 7.94 14.84 -12.34
C PRO A 123 6.62 15.60 -12.10
N GLY A 124 5.65 15.00 -11.39
CA GLY A 124 4.36 15.64 -11.11
C GLY A 124 3.60 14.90 -10.02
N LEU A 125 4.05 15.00 -8.76
CA LEU A 125 3.46 14.30 -7.62
C LEU A 125 2.24 15.07 -7.07
N GLU A 126 1.21 15.18 -7.89
CA GLU A 126 -0.05 15.84 -7.52
C GLU A 126 -1.16 14.80 -7.26
N PRO A 127 -2.18 15.13 -6.44
CA PRO A 127 -3.37 14.29 -6.23
C PRO A 127 -3.97 13.78 -7.54
N LEU A 128 -4.54 12.58 -7.53
CA LEU A 128 -4.98 11.87 -8.73
C LEU A 128 -6.44 11.41 -8.68
N LEU A 129 -6.88 10.86 -7.54
CA LEU A 129 -8.13 10.11 -7.41
C LEU A 129 -9.13 10.75 -6.44
N LEU A 130 -8.65 11.36 -5.35
CA LEU A 130 -9.52 11.88 -4.31
C LEU A 130 -10.06 13.27 -4.70
N PRO A 131 -11.27 13.63 -4.23
CA PRO A 131 -11.76 15.00 -4.35
C PRO A 131 -10.79 15.98 -3.69
N GLU A 132 -10.66 17.20 -4.24
CA GLU A 132 -9.78 18.25 -3.71
C GLU A 132 -10.06 18.60 -2.24
N SER A 133 -11.29 18.38 -1.79
CA SER A 133 -11.71 18.61 -0.40
C SER A 133 -11.43 17.44 0.54
N PHE A 134 -10.85 16.33 0.06
CA PHE A 134 -10.56 15.17 0.90
C PHE A 134 -9.32 15.42 1.74
N GLU A 135 -9.43 15.20 3.05
CA GLU A 135 -8.33 15.36 3.99
C GLU A 135 -7.84 13.98 4.49
N GLY A 136 -6.55 13.73 4.35
CA GLY A 136 -5.87 12.53 4.86
C GLY A 136 -5.62 11.44 3.81
N HIS A 137 -5.29 10.24 4.31
CA HIS A 137 -4.78 9.13 3.50
C HIS A 137 -5.59 7.86 3.78
N PRO A 138 -6.60 7.54 2.95
CA PRO A 138 -7.64 6.58 3.30
C PRO A 138 -7.18 5.12 3.43
N LEU A 139 -6.02 4.76 2.89
CA LEU A 139 -5.49 3.39 2.98
C LEU A 139 -4.51 3.20 4.15
N ARG A 140 -4.23 4.23 4.94
CA ARG A 140 -3.53 4.06 6.22
C ARG A 140 -4.44 3.40 7.25
N LYS A 141 -3.88 2.54 8.08
CA LYS A 141 -4.64 1.79 9.10
C LYS A 141 -5.05 2.64 10.30
N ASP A 142 -4.41 3.79 10.50
CA ASP A 142 -4.79 4.78 11.50
C ASP A 142 -5.89 5.74 11.00
N PHE A 143 -6.20 5.74 9.70
CA PHE A 143 -7.22 6.61 9.14
C PHE A 143 -8.63 6.13 9.52
N VAL A 144 -9.36 6.98 10.24
CA VAL A 144 -10.73 6.68 10.68
C VAL A 144 -11.70 6.85 9.51
N LEU A 145 -12.21 5.73 8.99
CA LEU A 145 -13.22 5.75 7.94
C LEU A 145 -14.57 6.26 8.50
N ALA A 146 -14.91 7.53 8.23
CA ALA A 146 -16.20 8.10 8.60
C ALA A 146 -17.39 7.25 8.10
N ALA A 147 -17.26 6.54 6.97
CA ALA A 147 -18.27 5.61 6.46
C ALA A 147 -18.61 4.47 7.44
N ARG A 148 -17.66 4.03 8.28
CA ARG A 148 -17.92 3.04 9.35
C ARG A 148 -18.74 3.61 10.51
N VAL A 149 -18.81 4.94 10.62
CA VAL A 149 -19.50 5.67 11.68
C VAL A 149 -20.88 6.15 11.22
N VAL A 150 -21.00 6.57 9.95
CA VAL A 150 -22.17 7.33 9.47
C VAL A 150 -23.25 6.46 8.82
N LYS A 151 -22.90 5.36 8.13
CA LYS A 151 -23.89 4.55 7.40
C LYS A 151 -24.11 3.21 8.09
N ALA A 152 -25.29 3.04 8.69
CA ALA A 152 -25.73 1.73 9.14
C ALA A 152 -25.66 0.74 7.96
N TRP A 153 -25.08 -0.44 8.23
CA TRP A 153 -25.03 -1.53 7.26
C TRP A 153 -26.46 -1.84 6.76
N PRO A 154 -26.74 -1.85 5.44
CA PRO A 154 -28.10 -1.96 4.92
C PRO A 154 -28.72 -3.36 5.05
N GLY A 155 -27.96 -4.33 5.58
CA GLY A 155 -28.41 -5.70 5.83
C GLY A 155 -28.45 -6.06 7.31
N ALA A 156 -28.99 -7.24 7.63
CA ALA A 156 -28.82 -7.83 8.95
C ALA A 156 -27.32 -8.04 9.22
N LYS A 157 -26.86 -7.72 10.43
CA LYS A 157 -25.45 -7.89 10.81
C LYS A 157 -25.08 -9.37 10.94
N GLU A 158 -26.08 -10.22 11.16
CA GLU A 158 -25.97 -11.68 11.22
C GLU A 158 -27.12 -12.37 10.44
N PRO A 159 -26.92 -13.60 9.93
CA PRO A 159 -28.00 -14.39 9.34
C PRO A 159 -29.12 -14.64 10.37
N GLY A 160 -30.29 -14.03 10.18
CA GLY A 160 -31.49 -14.24 11.01
C GLY A 160 -31.89 -13.09 11.93
N GLU A 161 -31.19 -11.95 11.92
CA GLU A 161 -31.57 -10.77 12.70
C GLU A 161 -32.81 -10.09 12.07
N SER A 162 -34.01 -10.52 12.51
CA SER A 162 -35.28 -9.86 12.17
C SER A 162 -35.60 -8.79 13.22
N GLY A 163 -36.08 -7.63 12.75
CA GLY A 163 -36.16 -6.35 13.48
C GLY A 163 -37.15 -6.28 14.64
N HIS A 164 -36.96 -7.08 15.69
CA HIS A 164 -37.74 -6.98 16.94
C HIS A 164 -36.84 -6.82 18.17
N GLY A 165 -36.66 -5.56 18.60
CA GLY A 165 -36.79 -5.11 20.00
C GLY A 165 -36.10 -5.89 21.12
N GLY A 166 -34.89 -6.42 20.93
CA GLY A 166 -34.08 -6.98 22.02
C GLY A 166 -33.21 -5.91 22.73
N PRO A 167 -32.84 -6.11 24.01
CA PRO A 167 -32.04 -5.15 24.78
C PRO A 167 -30.69 -4.89 24.10
N ARG A 168 -30.36 -3.61 23.87
CA ARG A 168 -29.14 -3.18 23.17
C ARG A 168 -27.91 -3.66 23.92
N ARG A 169 -27.23 -4.66 23.37
CA ARG A 169 -25.90 -5.08 23.84
C ARG A 169 -24.93 -3.93 23.56
N ARG A 170 -24.09 -3.57 24.53
CA ARG A 170 -23.08 -2.51 24.38
C ARG A 170 -22.25 -2.81 23.13
N GLN A 171 -22.33 -1.91 22.14
CA GLN A 171 -21.65 -2.06 20.88
C GLN A 171 -20.15 -1.96 21.14
N MET A 172 -19.42 -3.07 21.01
CA MET A 172 -17.95 -3.01 21.00
C MET A 172 -17.54 -2.24 19.75
N LEU A 173 -16.84 -1.12 19.96
CA LEU A 173 -16.24 -0.35 18.89
C LEU A 173 -15.13 -1.19 18.24
N PRO A 174 -15.01 -1.17 16.90
CA PRO A 174 -13.85 -1.74 16.22
C PRO A 174 -12.55 -1.11 16.74
N PRO A 175 -11.44 -1.86 16.79
CA PRO A 175 -10.14 -1.30 17.15
C PRO A 175 -9.84 -0.03 16.33
N GLY A 176 -9.50 1.08 16.99
CA GLY A 176 -9.17 2.36 16.36
C GLY A 176 -10.31 3.38 16.19
N VAL A 177 -11.54 3.08 16.65
CA VAL A 177 -12.66 4.05 16.62
C VAL A 177 -12.81 4.72 18.00
N PRO A 178 -12.59 6.05 18.13
CA PRO A 178 -12.83 6.78 19.38
C PRO A 178 -14.30 6.74 19.83
N ASP A 179 -14.56 7.04 21.11
CA ASP A 179 -15.95 7.10 21.61
C ASP A 179 -16.71 8.24 20.89
N PRO A 180 -17.96 8.00 20.42
CA PRO A 180 -18.76 9.03 19.77
C PRO A 180 -19.02 10.29 20.61
N ASN A 181 -18.89 10.22 21.93
CA ASN A 181 -18.98 11.38 22.84
C ASN A 181 -17.65 12.14 23.00
N GLU A 182 -16.54 11.60 22.49
CA GLU A 182 -15.23 12.25 22.50
C GLU A 182 -14.92 12.97 21.17
N TRP A 183 -15.65 12.64 20.09
CA TRP A 183 -15.44 13.25 18.78
C TRP A 183 -16.74 13.44 17.98
N GLY A 184 -17.13 14.71 17.77
CA GLY A 184 -18.28 15.13 16.96
C GLY A 184 -19.28 16.03 17.71
N PRO A 185 -20.29 16.62 17.03
CA PRO A 185 -21.32 17.40 17.69
C PRO A 185 -22.10 16.49 18.66
N LEU A 186 -22.13 16.88 19.94
CA LEU A 186 -22.85 16.15 20.98
C LEU A 186 -24.31 15.95 20.57
N ALA A 187 -24.75 14.69 20.52
CA ALA A 187 -26.14 14.34 20.25
C ALA A 187 -27.04 15.00 21.31
N GLY A 188 -27.86 15.96 20.88
CA GLY A 188 -28.86 16.61 21.73
C GLY A 188 -28.72 18.12 21.93
N THR A 189 -27.76 18.79 21.30
CA THR A 189 -27.73 20.26 21.32
C THR A 189 -28.52 20.82 20.13
N PRO A 190 -29.64 21.55 20.32
CA PRO A 190 -30.35 22.16 19.22
C PRO A 190 -29.48 23.27 18.61
N VAL A 191 -29.31 23.22 17.29
CA VAL A 191 -28.67 24.29 16.52
C VAL A 191 -29.71 25.40 16.35
N SER A 192 -29.43 26.58 16.87
CA SER A 192 -30.21 27.82 16.68
C SER A 192 -30.11 28.35 15.26
#